data_AF-A0A183P1A0-F1
#
_entry.id   AF-A0A183P1A0-F1
#
_cell.length_a   1.000
_cell.length_b   1.000
_cell.length_c   1.000
_cell.angle_alpha   90.00
_cell.angle_beta   90.00
_cell.angle_gamma   90.00
#
_symmetry.space_group_name_H-M   'P 1'
#
loop_
_entity.id
_entity.type
_entity.pdbx_description
1 polymer ?
#
loop_
_entity_poly.entity_id
_entity_poly.type
_entity_poly.pdbx_seq_one_letter_code
_entity_poly.pdbx_strand_id
1 'polypeptide(L)'
;MKLAFTEQIERQEQFIERLQSELSNERERNDFLNKIKTDKERELHSITNEVDHLHQHNKELSSRLLERESALDSMSRELEIFTSRLDTTSKSLTETEAELLETKHKYELSEAKANKQKDELKQYEITLSSLESRLLESESQLTKCTGQYNQYDSVDRIQCSHLTDLVKDLKQQITEYKKVTTVLRTERAQLQETVNRLEGELAARSDALRKATVDITRMKTKHETELRDKTDHLNESLYQMENKWKEACKTIEKLEKEYKDQEFKLIEASTNSSDENKLLKQKLDSIESKNRIMHNELETVKLSRENLQNEYNHVKDELDKLRLKIESTTVKVSAGIQAVQKSENASTNTENIEKNEMEYLPKLQLPRSKQYSERNKMRNASPYESVKLTNHDLNSSDNSPDSIESRVEALKQANHYLRMEVENACKMINSSVLNKNKMEEEFLSMPKVKYPNLTQFDLGNHKHKVGFFDESDHCMEYRDESLVEQESKTVWLERDESVRFELKMVDLL
;
A
#
# COMPACT_ATOMS: atom_id res chain seq x y z
N MET A 1 -226.17 -98.19 -91.34
CA MET A 1 -224.86 -98.87 -91.49
C MET A 1 -223.82 -98.00 -92.20
N LYS A 2 -223.97 -97.61 -93.48
CA LYS A 2 -222.97 -96.73 -94.16
C LYS A 2 -222.54 -95.50 -93.36
N LEU A 3 -223.50 -94.72 -92.83
CA LEU A 3 -223.22 -93.48 -92.08
C LEU A 3 -222.23 -93.64 -90.91
N ALA A 4 -222.36 -94.71 -90.13
CA ALA A 4 -221.51 -94.95 -88.96
C ALA A 4 -220.07 -95.35 -89.33
N PHE A 5 -219.87 -95.97 -90.50
CA PHE A 5 -218.52 -96.18 -91.03
C PHE A 5 -217.89 -94.86 -91.50
N THR A 6 -218.67 -93.93 -92.06
CA THR A 6 -218.20 -92.59 -92.41
C THR A 6 -217.76 -91.82 -91.17
N GLU A 7 -218.58 -91.74 -90.12
CA GLU A 7 -218.19 -91.11 -88.84
C GLU A 7 -216.92 -91.75 -88.21
N GLN A 8 -216.75 -93.07 -88.34
CA GLN A 8 -215.58 -93.73 -87.77
C GLN A 8 -214.30 -93.48 -88.59
N ILE A 9 -214.40 -93.39 -89.92
CA ILE A 9 -213.28 -92.97 -90.78
C ILE A 9 -212.90 -91.52 -90.47
N GLU A 10 -213.87 -90.61 -90.42
CA GLU A 10 -213.68 -89.19 -90.14
C GLU A 10 -213.04 -88.96 -88.76
N ARG A 11 -213.42 -89.74 -87.74
CA ARG A 11 -212.74 -89.75 -86.42
C ARG A 11 -211.31 -90.31 -86.46
N GLN A 12 -211.04 -91.29 -87.33
CA GLN A 12 -209.69 -91.82 -87.53
C GLN A 12 -208.80 -90.82 -88.27
N GLU A 13 -209.33 -90.11 -89.28
CA GLU A 13 -208.66 -89.03 -89.99
C GLU A 13 -208.32 -87.87 -89.04
N GLN A 14 -209.28 -87.38 -88.26
CA GLN A 14 -209.04 -86.37 -87.21
C GLN A 14 -208.06 -86.81 -86.11
N PHE A 15 -207.83 -88.11 -85.92
CA PHE A 15 -206.83 -88.64 -84.99
C PHE A 15 -205.46 -88.75 -85.66
N ILE A 16 -205.40 -89.14 -86.93
CA ILE A 16 -204.19 -89.15 -87.76
C ILE A 16 -203.66 -87.73 -87.95
N GLU A 17 -204.51 -86.74 -88.24
CA GLU A 17 -204.13 -85.32 -88.34
C GLU A 17 -203.56 -84.79 -87.02
N ARG A 18 -204.16 -85.16 -85.88
CA ARG A 18 -203.64 -84.82 -84.55
C ARG A 18 -202.27 -85.45 -84.29
N LEU A 19 -202.11 -86.75 -84.55
CA LEU A 19 -200.80 -87.41 -84.41
C LEU A 19 -199.76 -86.86 -85.39
N GLN A 20 -200.14 -86.45 -86.60
CA GLN A 20 -199.23 -85.80 -87.56
C GLN A 20 -198.82 -84.41 -87.09
N SER A 21 -199.75 -83.63 -86.52
CA SER A 21 -199.48 -82.34 -85.91
C SER A 21 -198.56 -82.48 -84.69
N GLU A 22 -198.88 -83.39 -83.76
CA GLU A 22 -198.03 -83.72 -82.60
C GLU A 22 -196.63 -84.18 -83.03
N LEU A 23 -196.53 -85.03 -84.06
CA LEU A 23 -195.25 -85.47 -84.63
C LEU A 23 -194.46 -84.34 -85.31
N SER A 24 -195.13 -83.36 -85.93
CA SER A 24 -194.48 -82.15 -86.46
C SER A 24 -193.97 -81.27 -85.32
N ASN A 25 -194.82 -80.99 -84.33
CA ASN A 25 -194.47 -80.19 -83.15
C ASN A 25 -193.29 -80.80 -82.38
N GLU A 26 -193.26 -82.13 -82.19
CA GLU A 26 -192.14 -82.81 -81.54
C GLU A 26 -190.88 -82.89 -82.41
N ARG A 27 -191.00 -82.91 -83.75
CA ARG A 27 -189.84 -82.73 -84.66
C ARG A 27 -189.27 -81.33 -84.55
N GLU A 28 -190.10 -80.30 -84.65
CA GLU A 28 -189.70 -78.89 -84.51
C GLU A 28 -189.09 -78.62 -83.12
N ARG A 29 -189.67 -79.20 -82.07
CA ARG A 29 -189.11 -79.19 -80.70
C ARG A 29 -187.75 -79.89 -80.64
N ASN A 30 -187.60 -81.06 -81.25
CA ASN A 30 -186.34 -81.80 -81.30
C ASN A 30 -185.26 -81.02 -82.08
N ASP A 31 -185.59 -80.45 -83.23
CA ASP A 31 -184.68 -79.63 -84.03
C ASP A 31 -184.26 -78.35 -83.28
N PHE A 32 -185.20 -77.72 -82.56
CA PHE A 32 -184.89 -76.60 -81.66
C PHE A 32 -183.99 -77.00 -80.48
N LEU A 33 -184.24 -78.15 -79.84
CA LEU A 33 -183.40 -78.69 -78.77
C LEU A 33 -182.01 -79.09 -79.27
N ASN A 34 -181.90 -79.67 -80.47
CA ASN A 34 -180.62 -79.99 -81.11
C ASN A 34 -179.86 -78.71 -81.48
N LYS A 35 -180.55 -77.67 -81.97
CA LYS A 35 -179.93 -76.35 -82.20
C LYS A 35 -179.34 -75.79 -80.89
N ILE A 36 -180.16 -75.70 -79.82
CA ILE A 36 -179.70 -75.28 -78.49
C ILE A 36 -178.52 -76.12 -78.01
N LYS A 37 -178.57 -77.44 -78.19
CA LYS A 37 -177.46 -78.33 -77.83
C LYS A 37 -176.18 -77.94 -78.58
N THR A 38 -176.20 -77.76 -79.89
CA THR A 38 -175.00 -77.34 -80.65
C THR A 38 -174.54 -75.92 -80.31
N ASP A 39 -175.46 -75.02 -79.94
CA ASP A 39 -175.12 -73.69 -79.43
C ASP A 39 -174.37 -73.79 -78.09
N LYS A 40 -174.86 -74.63 -77.16
CA LYS A 40 -174.20 -74.87 -75.87
C LYS A 40 -172.92 -75.70 -75.95
N GLU A 41 -172.80 -76.62 -76.90
CA GLU A 41 -171.54 -77.32 -77.18
C GLU A 41 -170.48 -76.35 -77.73
N ARG A 42 -170.88 -75.36 -78.56
CA ARG A 42 -169.99 -74.27 -79.01
C ARG A 42 -169.62 -73.30 -77.89
N GLU A 43 -170.57 -72.89 -77.04
CA GLU A 43 -170.28 -72.07 -75.85
C GLU A 43 -169.31 -72.79 -74.90
N LEU A 44 -169.56 -74.06 -74.58
CA LEU A 44 -168.69 -74.86 -73.71
C LEU A 44 -167.28 -74.98 -74.29
N HIS A 45 -167.13 -75.28 -75.59
CA HIS A 45 -165.81 -75.36 -76.19
C HIS A 45 -165.07 -74.01 -76.19
N SER A 46 -165.79 -72.89 -76.38
CA SER A 46 -165.21 -71.55 -76.24
C SER A 46 -164.72 -71.29 -74.81
N ILE A 47 -165.51 -71.67 -73.80
CA ILE A 47 -165.16 -71.52 -72.38
C ILE A 47 -163.97 -72.41 -72.01
N THR A 48 -163.89 -73.65 -72.51
CA THR A 48 -162.72 -74.52 -72.32
C THR A 48 -161.44 -73.87 -72.86
N ASN A 49 -161.49 -73.35 -74.10
CA ASN A 49 -160.34 -72.70 -74.71
C ASN A 49 -159.92 -71.43 -73.94
N GLU A 50 -160.88 -70.65 -73.41
CA GLU A 50 -160.61 -69.49 -72.55
C GLU A 50 -159.97 -69.90 -71.21
N VAL A 51 -160.45 -70.96 -70.56
CA VAL A 51 -159.88 -71.51 -69.32
C VAL A 51 -158.45 -72.02 -69.54
N ASP A 52 -158.18 -72.71 -70.65
CA ASP A 52 -156.83 -73.17 -70.99
C ASP A 52 -155.86 -72.01 -71.27
N HIS A 53 -156.32 -70.96 -71.97
CA HIS A 53 -155.55 -69.72 -72.15
C HIS A 53 -155.26 -69.01 -70.82
N LEU A 54 -156.26 -68.89 -69.93
CA LEU A 54 -156.09 -68.30 -68.60
C LEU A 54 -155.14 -69.12 -67.73
N HIS A 55 -155.21 -70.46 -67.78
CA HIS A 55 -154.31 -71.35 -67.05
C HIS A 55 -152.86 -71.20 -67.54
N GLN A 56 -152.64 -71.19 -68.85
CA GLN A 56 -151.31 -70.99 -69.44
C GLN A 56 -150.74 -69.59 -69.14
N HIS A 57 -151.56 -68.54 -69.18
CA HIS A 57 -151.15 -67.19 -68.78
C HIS A 57 -150.81 -67.10 -67.28
N ASN A 58 -151.61 -67.73 -66.40
CA ASN A 58 -151.32 -67.79 -64.97
C ASN A 58 -150.01 -68.55 -64.67
N LYS A 59 -149.71 -69.60 -65.45
CA LYS A 59 -148.43 -70.32 -65.40
C LYS A 59 -147.26 -69.42 -65.81
N GLU A 60 -147.39 -68.63 -66.87
CA GLU A 60 -146.37 -67.64 -67.28
C GLU A 60 -146.16 -66.57 -66.19
N LEU A 61 -147.24 -66.01 -65.64
CA LEU A 61 -147.17 -65.04 -64.53
C LEU A 61 -146.47 -65.63 -63.30
N SER A 62 -146.74 -66.90 -62.97
CA SER A 62 -146.11 -67.61 -61.85
C SER A 62 -144.60 -67.80 -62.07
N SER A 63 -144.17 -68.16 -63.30
CA SER A 63 -142.75 -68.23 -63.65
C SER A 63 -142.07 -66.86 -63.55
N ARG A 64 -142.70 -65.82 -64.09
CA ARG A 64 -142.18 -64.44 -64.06
C ARG A 64 -142.18 -63.80 -62.66
N LEU A 65 -143.00 -64.31 -61.74
CA LEU A 65 -142.95 -63.96 -60.32
C LEU A 65 -141.71 -64.59 -59.66
N LEU A 66 -141.52 -65.90 -59.84
CA LEU A 66 -140.37 -66.64 -59.29
C LEU A 66 -139.01 -66.11 -59.79
N GLU A 67 -138.93 -65.73 -61.07
CA GLU A 67 -137.76 -65.05 -61.65
C GLU A 67 -137.45 -63.71 -60.94
N ARG A 68 -138.48 -62.95 -60.59
CA ARG A 68 -138.35 -61.66 -59.90
C ARG A 68 -138.00 -61.83 -58.42
N GLU A 69 -138.56 -62.84 -57.75
CA GLU A 69 -138.20 -63.21 -56.37
C GLU A 69 -136.72 -63.60 -56.31
N SER A 70 -136.26 -64.46 -57.22
CA SER A 70 -134.84 -64.84 -57.33
C SER A 70 -133.91 -63.65 -57.61
N ALA A 71 -134.35 -62.69 -58.44
CA ALA A 71 -133.61 -61.46 -58.70
C ALA A 71 -133.55 -60.54 -57.47
N LEU A 72 -134.65 -60.39 -56.73
CA LEU A 72 -134.71 -59.62 -55.48
C LEU A 72 -133.83 -60.23 -54.39
N ASP A 73 -133.79 -61.56 -54.27
CA ASP A 73 -132.87 -62.25 -53.37
C ASP A 73 -131.40 -62.01 -53.74
N SER A 74 -131.08 -61.95 -55.05
CA SER A 74 -129.72 -61.63 -55.51
C SER A 74 -129.34 -60.19 -55.17
N MET A 75 -130.21 -59.23 -55.49
CA MET A 75 -129.99 -57.82 -55.16
C MET A 75 -129.88 -57.59 -53.64
N SER A 76 -130.65 -58.32 -52.84
CA SER A 76 -130.57 -58.25 -51.37
C SER A 76 -129.23 -58.75 -50.83
N ARG A 77 -128.73 -59.88 -51.36
CA ARG A 77 -127.39 -60.41 -51.04
C ARG A 77 -126.27 -59.47 -51.51
N GLU A 78 -126.42 -58.82 -52.67
CA GLU A 78 -125.48 -57.81 -53.15
C GLU A 78 -125.47 -56.57 -52.25
N LEU A 79 -126.63 -56.08 -51.81
CA LEU A 79 -126.73 -54.96 -50.86
C LEU A 79 -126.11 -55.29 -49.50
N GLU A 80 -126.28 -56.50 -48.99
CA GLU A 80 -125.62 -56.97 -47.76
C GLU A 80 -124.09 -56.97 -47.91
N ILE A 81 -123.56 -57.48 -49.04
CA ILE A 81 -122.13 -57.44 -49.38
C ILE A 81 -121.62 -55.99 -49.49
N PHE A 82 -122.37 -55.09 -50.15
CA PHE A 82 -121.99 -53.68 -50.25
C PHE A 82 -122.01 -52.98 -48.88
N THR A 83 -122.94 -53.32 -48.00
CA THR A 83 -123.05 -52.76 -46.64
C THR A 83 -121.88 -53.23 -45.77
N SER A 84 -121.58 -54.53 -45.77
CA SER A 84 -120.41 -55.10 -45.08
C SER A 84 -119.09 -54.53 -45.59
N ARG A 85 -118.97 -54.31 -46.91
CA ARG A 85 -117.83 -53.62 -47.53
C ARG A 85 -117.74 -52.16 -47.10
N LEU A 86 -118.86 -51.44 -47.02
CA LEU A 86 -118.88 -50.05 -46.56
C LEU A 86 -118.41 -49.97 -45.10
N ASP A 87 -118.95 -50.80 -44.21
CA ASP A 87 -118.56 -50.86 -42.78
C ASP A 87 -117.07 -51.17 -42.58
N THR A 88 -116.52 -52.10 -43.36
CA THR A 88 -115.09 -52.45 -43.29
C THR A 88 -114.19 -51.33 -43.82
N THR A 89 -114.58 -50.67 -44.93
CA THR A 89 -113.84 -49.49 -45.41
C THR A 89 -113.94 -48.28 -44.47
N SER A 90 -115.10 -48.09 -43.82
CA SER A 90 -115.32 -47.03 -42.84
C SER A 90 -114.43 -47.21 -41.60
N LYS A 91 -114.37 -48.43 -41.05
CA LYS A 91 -113.47 -48.78 -39.93
C LYS A 91 -112.01 -48.56 -40.30
N SER A 92 -111.58 -49.07 -41.46
CA SER A 92 -110.21 -48.90 -41.96
C SER A 92 -109.85 -47.41 -42.16
N LEU A 93 -110.79 -46.58 -42.65
CA LEU A 93 -110.58 -45.14 -42.74
C LEU A 93 -110.33 -44.53 -41.36
N THR A 94 -111.21 -44.77 -40.38
CA THR A 94 -111.06 -44.22 -39.01
C THR A 94 -109.77 -44.68 -38.31
N GLU A 95 -109.28 -45.88 -38.63
CA GLU A 95 -108.00 -46.40 -38.14
C GLU A 95 -106.82 -45.63 -38.77
N THR A 96 -106.82 -45.45 -40.10
CA THR A 96 -105.78 -44.63 -40.78
C THR A 96 -105.81 -43.15 -40.40
N GLU A 97 -106.98 -42.58 -40.06
CA GLU A 97 -107.10 -41.22 -39.53
C GLU A 97 -106.46 -41.10 -38.13
N ALA A 98 -106.61 -42.12 -37.28
CA ALA A 98 -105.95 -42.16 -35.98
C ALA A 98 -104.42 -42.31 -36.11
N GLU A 99 -103.94 -43.19 -37.01
CA GLU A 99 -102.51 -43.31 -37.33
C GLU A 99 -101.90 -42.00 -37.88
N LEU A 100 -102.65 -41.28 -38.73
CA LEU A 100 -102.25 -39.99 -39.28
C LEU A 100 -102.10 -38.92 -38.18
N LEU A 101 -103.01 -38.89 -37.19
CA LEU A 101 -102.91 -37.99 -36.05
C LEU A 101 -101.75 -38.34 -35.12
N GLU A 102 -101.51 -39.63 -34.86
CA GLU A 102 -100.40 -40.07 -34.00
C GLU A 102 -99.03 -39.81 -34.65
N THR A 103 -98.90 -40.08 -35.96
CA THR A 103 -97.67 -39.79 -36.73
C THR A 103 -97.41 -38.29 -36.86
N LYS A 104 -98.45 -37.47 -37.04
CA LYS A 104 -98.33 -36.00 -36.98
C LYS A 104 -97.82 -35.52 -35.62
N HIS A 105 -98.38 -36.01 -34.51
CA HIS A 105 -97.91 -35.64 -33.17
C HIS A 105 -96.47 -36.08 -32.90
N LYS A 106 -96.07 -37.27 -33.38
CA LYS A 106 -94.66 -37.74 -33.36
C LYS A 106 -93.73 -36.82 -34.17
N TYR A 107 -94.18 -36.30 -35.31
CA TYR A 107 -93.42 -35.32 -36.09
C TYR A 107 -93.26 -33.99 -35.33
N GLU A 108 -94.33 -33.43 -34.78
CA GLU A 108 -94.31 -32.16 -34.03
C GLU A 108 -93.37 -32.22 -32.82
N LEU A 109 -93.36 -33.34 -32.08
CA LEU A 109 -92.40 -33.58 -30.99
C LEU A 109 -90.94 -33.70 -31.48
N SER A 110 -90.72 -34.31 -32.65
CA SER A 110 -89.40 -34.44 -33.27
C SER A 110 -88.86 -33.07 -33.73
N GLU A 111 -89.72 -32.25 -34.34
CA GLU A 111 -89.40 -30.89 -34.76
C GLU A 111 -89.09 -29.98 -33.57
N ALA A 112 -89.89 -30.05 -32.48
CA ALA A 112 -89.61 -29.33 -31.24
C ALA A 112 -88.25 -29.72 -30.64
N LYS A 113 -87.92 -31.02 -30.64
CA LYS A 113 -86.62 -31.53 -30.18
C LYS A 113 -85.47 -31.05 -31.07
N ALA A 114 -85.62 -31.10 -32.39
CA ALA A 114 -84.61 -30.64 -33.34
C ALA A 114 -84.33 -29.13 -33.19
N ASN A 115 -85.37 -28.31 -32.99
CA ASN A 115 -85.22 -26.88 -32.72
C ASN A 115 -84.49 -26.62 -31.39
N LYS A 116 -84.79 -27.36 -30.30
CA LYS A 116 -84.05 -27.26 -29.03
C LYS A 116 -82.56 -27.60 -29.21
N GLN A 117 -82.24 -28.68 -29.93
CA GLN A 117 -80.85 -29.06 -30.21
C GLN A 117 -80.12 -28.04 -31.08
N LYS A 118 -80.83 -27.39 -32.02
CA LYS A 118 -80.30 -26.30 -32.86
C LYS A 118 -79.95 -25.05 -32.04
N ASP A 119 -80.72 -24.75 -30.99
CA ASP A 119 -80.42 -23.63 -30.09
C ASP A 119 -79.32 -23.97 -29.07
N GLU A 120 -79.25 -25.22 -28.60
CA GLU A 120 -78.10 -25.72 -27.82
C GLU A 120 -76.79 -25.61 -28.61
N LEU A 121 -76.78 -25.98 -29.90
CA LEU A 121 -75.62 -25.85 -30.77
C LEU A 121 -75.13 -24.39 -30.90
N LYS A 122 -76.03 -23.40 -31.04
CA LYS A 122 -75.65 -21.97 -31.07
C LYS A 122 -74.99 -21.54 -29.76
N GLN A 123 -75.47 -22.03 -28.62
CA GLN A 123 -74.88 -21.70 -27.30
C GLN A 123 -73.47 -22.29 -27.19
N TYR A 124 -73.24 -23.51 -27.68
CA TYR A 124 -71.90 -24.10 -27.75
C TYR A 124 -70.98 -23.34 -28.73
N GLU A 125 -71.49 -22.90 -29.88
CA GLU A 125 -70.75 -22.10 -30.87
C GLU A 125 -70.27 -20.75 -30.27
N ILE A 126 -71.18 -20.01 -29.61
CA ILE A 126 -70.85 -18.77 -28.87
C ILE A 126 -69.82 -19.04 -27.76
N THR A 127 -69.96 -20.16 -27.04
CA THR A 127 -69.03 -20.53 -25.96
C THR A 127 -67.64 -20.87 -26.51
N LEU A 128 -67.56 -21.56 -27.65
CA LEU A 128 -66.29 -21.88 -28.32
C LEU A 128 -65.58 -20.61 -28.79
N SER A 129 -66.26 -19.69 -29.49
CA SER A 129 -65.64 -18.43 -29.93
C SER A 129 -65.12 -17.58 -28.76
N SER A 130 -65.79 -17.63 -27.60
CA SER A 130 -65.33 -16.98 -26.36
C SER A 130 -64.08 -17.66 -25.79
N LEU A 131 -64.01 -18.99 -25.80
CA LEU A 131 -62.83 -19.75 -25.35
C LEU A 131 -61.63 -19.58 -26.29
N GLU A 132 -61.84 -19.56 -27.61
CA GLU A 132 -60.81 -19.29 -28.63
C GLU A 132 -60.23 -17.88 -28.44
N SER A 133 -61.09 -16.87 -28.23
CA SER A 133 -60.66 -15.50 -27.95
C SER A 133 -59.79 -15.40 -26.69
N ARG A 134 -60.19 -16.10 -25.62
CA ARG A 134 -59.44 -16.16 -24.35
C ARG A 134 -58.12 -16.93 -24.48
N LEU A 135 -58.08 -17.99 -25.27
CA LEU A 135 -56.87 -18.75 -25.56
C LEU A 135 -55.85 -17.85 -26.27
N LEU A 136 -56.26 -17.18 -27.35
CA LEU A 136 -55.40 -16.32 -28.16
C LEU A 136 -54.89 -15.10 -27.36
N GLU A 137 -55.68 -14.55 -26.44
CA GLU A 137 -55.18 -13.56 -25.48
C GLU A 137 -54.15 -14.18 -24.50
N SER A 138 -54.38 -15.38 -23.97
CA SER A 138 -53.42 -16.04 -23.07
C SER A 138 -52.08 -16.36 -23.76
N GLU A 139 -52.10 -16.76 -25.04
CA GLU A 139 -50.90 -16.96 -25.86
C GLU A 139 -50.17 -15.63 -26.10
N SER A 140 -50.89 -14.54 -26.32
CA SER A 140 -50.32 -13.19 -26.43
C SER A 140 -49.65 -12.73 -25.12
N GLN A 141 -50.29 -13.01 -23.97
CA GLN A 141 -49.71 -12.72 -22.65
C GLN A 141 -48.48 -13.58 -22.37
N LEU A 142 -48.54 -14.90 -22.62
CA LEU A 142 -47.41 -15.82 -22.44
C LEU A 142 -46.23 -15.41 -23.34
N THR A 143 -46.49 -15.06 -24.60
CA THR A 143 -45.47 -14.54 -25.54
C THR A 143 -44.77 -13.29 -24.99
N LYS A 144 -45.52 -12.35 -24.39
CA LYS A 144 -44.95 -11.14 -23.75
C LYS A 144 -44.08 -11.52 -22.54
N CYS A 145 -44.55 -12.41 -21.67
CA CYS A 145 -43.80 -12.89 -20.52
C CYS A 145 -42.50 -13.61 -20.91
N THR A 146 -42.54 -14.47 -21.94
CA THR A 146 -41.34 -15.12 -22.49
C THR A 146 -40.36 -14.11 -23.09
N GLY A 147 -40.86 -13.09 -23.82
CA GLY A 147 -40.04 -11.99 -24.33
C GLY A 147 -39.33 -11.21 -23.22
N GLN A 148 -40.05 -10.86 -22.15
CA GLN A 148 -39.49 -10.22 -20.96
C GLN A 148 -38.46 -11.12 -20.25
N TYR A 149 -38.78 -12.40 -20.04
CA TYR A 149 -37.87 -13.35 -19.38
C TYR A 149 -36.55 -13.49 -20.13
N ASN A 150 -36.59 -13.63 -21.47
CA ASN A 150 -35.40 -13.67 -22.31
C ASN A 150 -34.59 -12.36 -22.24
N GLN A 151 -35.26 -11.22 -22.07
CA GLN A 151 -34.59 -9.94 -21.86
C GLN A 151 -33.89 -9.88 -20.50
N TYR A 152 -34.52 -10.37 -19.42
CA TYR A 152 -33.89 -10.48 -18.09
C TYR A 152 -32.70 -11.43 -18.08
N ASP A 153 -32.81 -12.63 -18.65
CA ASP A 153 -31.67 -13.57 -18.80
C ASP A 153 -30.50 -12.95 -19.59
N SER A 154 -30.78 -12.16 -20.63
CA SER A 154 -29.72 -11.43 -21.35
C SER A 154 -29.01 -10.38 -20.47
N VAL A 155 -29.75 -9.68 -19.61
CA VAL A 155 -29.21 -8.67 -18.69
C VAL A 155 -28.41 -9.32 -17.56
N ASP A 156 -28.95 -10.38 -16.94
CA ASP A 156 -28.29 -11.10 -15.85
C ASP A 156 -26.99 -11.76 -16.33
N ARG A 157 -26.94 -12.32 -17.55
CA ARG A 157 -25.70 -12.81 -18.14
C ARG A 157 -24.64 -11.71 -18.31
N ILE A 158 -25.03 -10.51 -18.75
CA ILE A 158 -24.13 -9.36 -18.92
C ILE A 158 -23.64 -8.80 -17.57
N GLN A 159 -24.49 -8.83 -16.54
CA GLN A 159 -24.08 -8.47 -15.17
C GLN A 159 -23.14 -9.53 -14.57
N CYS A 160 -23.47 -10.82 -14.72
CA CYS A 160 -22.62 -11.92 -14.29
C CYS A 160 -21.24 -11.92 -14.97
N SER A 161 -21.14 -11.57 -16.27
CA SER A 161 -19.84 -11.43 -16.94
C SER A 161 -19.03 -10.27 -16.37
N HIS A 162 -19.64 -9.08 -16.22
CA HIS A 162 -18.97 -7.92 -15.60
C HIS A 162 -18.50 -8.21 -14.17
N LEU A 163 -19.33 -8.87 -13.35
CA LEU A 163 -18.95 -9.26 -11.99
C LEU A 163 -17.83 -10.31 -12.00
N THR A 164 -17.81 -11.23 -12.97
CA THR A 164 -16.75 -12.24 -13.12
C THR A 164 -15.40 -11.59 -13.45
N ASP A 165 -15.36 -10.67 -14.41
CA ASP A 165 -14.12 -9.96 -14.78
C ASP A 165 -13.69 -8.98 -13.67
N LEU A 166 -14.61 -8.28 -13.00
CA LEU A 166 -14.27 -7.46 -11.82
C LEU A 166 -13.65 -8.30 -10.69
N VAL A 167 -14.20 -9.49 -10.41
CA VAL A 167 -13.65 -10.42 -9.41
C VAL A 167 -12.26 -10.96 -9.82
N LYS A 168 -12.01 -11.12 -11.12
CA LYS A 168 -10.73 -11.55 -11.68
C LYS A 168 -9.67 -10.45 -11.54
N ASP A 169 -10.00 -9.21 -11.87
CA ASP A 169 -9.10 -8.06 -11.69
C ASP A 169 -8.81 -7.77 -10.22
N LEU A 170 -9.80 -7.85 -9.33
CA LEU A 170 -9.58 -7.73 -7.89
C LEU A 170 -8.67 -8.85 -7.33
N LYS A 171 -8.80 -10.09 -7.83
CA LYS A 171 -7.87 -11.19 -7.50
C LYS A 171 -6.45 -10.92 -8.00
N GLN A 172 -6.30 -10.32 -9.18
CA GLN A 172 -5.00 -9.91 -9.71
C GLN A 172 -4.36 -8.81 -8.84
N GLN A 173 -5.09 -7.74 -8.53
CA GLN A 173 -4.63 -6.67 -7.64
C GLN A 173 -4.22 -7.21 -6.26
N ILE A 174 -5.02 -8.08 -5.64
CA ILE A 174 -4.68 -8.73 -4.36
C ILE A 174 -3.37 -9.53 -4.47
N THR A 175 -3.09 -10.12 -5.63
CA THR A 175 -1.87 -10.87 -5.90
C THR A 175 -0.66 -9.93 -6.08
N GLU A 176 -0.80 -8.81 -6.77
CA GLU A 176 0.21 -7.74 -6.81
C GLU A 176 0.49 -7.16 -5.40
N TYR A 177 -0.54 -6.78 -4.64
CA TYR A 177 -0.38 -6.24 -3.28
C TYR A 177 0.31 -7.23 -2.34
N LYS A 178 0.06 -8.54 -2.49
CA LYS A 178 0.82 -9.58 -1.76
C LYS A 178 2.30 -9.57 -2.13
N LYS A 179 2.66 -9.49 -3.42
CA LYS A 179 4.06 -9.39 -3.88
C LYS A 179 4.75 -8.15 -3.28
N VAL A 180 4.12 -6.98 -3.38
CA VAL A 180 4.64 -5.72 -2.80
C VAL A 180 4.80 -5.85 -1.28
N THR A 181 3.82 -6.45 -0.58
CA THR A 181 3.90 -6.69 0.86
C THR A 181 5.04 -7.64 1.26
N THR A 182 5.40 -8.62 0.41
CA THR A 182 6.58 -9.45 0.65
C THR A 182 7.89 -8.70 0.43
N VAL A 183 7.99 -7.85 -0.60
CA VAL A 183 9.18 -7.01 -0.85
C VAL A 183 9.41 -6.03 0.30
N LEU A 184 8.37 -5.30 0.73
CA LEU A 184 8.45 -4.37 1.87
C LEU A 184 8.82 -5.09 3.19
N ARG A 185 8.44 -6.36 3.36
CA ARG A 185 8.91 -7.19 4.50
C ARG A 185 10.39 -7.49 4.40
N THR A 186 10.91 -7.86 3.23
CA THR A 186 12.34 -8.14 3.05
C THR A 186 13.21 -6.89 3.19
N GLU A 187 12.77 -5.75 2.63
CA GLU A 187 13.45 -4.45 2.82
C GLU A 187 13.48 -4.03 4.29
N ARG A 188 12.36 -4.15 5.01
CA ARG A 188 12.32 -3.89 6.45
C ARG A 188 13.27 -4.81 7.24
N ALA A 189 13.38 -6.08 6.86
CA ALA A 189 14.30 -7.02 7.52
C ALA A 189 15.76 -6.64 7.29
N GLN A 190 16.13 -6.29 6.04
CA GLN A 190 17.48 -5.80 5.70
C GLN A 190 17.81 -4.49 6.43
N LEU A 191 16.86 -3.54 6.48
CA LEU A 191 17.04 -2.30 7.23
C LEU A 191 17.25 -2.56 8.73
N GLN A 192 16.47 -3.46 9.33
CA GLN A 192 16.66 -3.86 10.73
C GLN A 192 18.05 -4.49 10.96
N GLU A 193 18.53 -5.34 10.05
CA GLU A 193 19.88 -5.91 10.11
C GLU A 193 20.97 -4.83 10.04
N THR A 194 20.80 -3.81 9.18
CA THR A 194 21.74 -2.67 9.14
C THR A 194 21.69 -1.81 10.41
N VAL A 195 20.52 -1.63 11.03
CA VAL A 195 20.39 -0.94 12.33
C VAL A 195 21.13 -1.72 13.41
N ASN A 196 20.86 -3.02 13.55
CA ASN A 196 21.50 -3.88 14.55
C ASN A 196 23.03 -3.88 14.40
N ARG A 197 23.55 -3.87 13.15
CA ARG A 197 24.99 -3.74 12.88
C ARG A 197 25.55 -2.38 13.34
N LEU A 198 24.87 -1.28 13.01
CA LEU A 198 25.30 0.07 13.38
C LEU A 198 25.24 0.30 14.90
N GLU A 199 24.27 -0.29 15.59
CA GLU A 199 24.21 -0.31 17.07
C GLU A 199 25.41 -1.07 17.66
N GLY A 200 25.77 -2.23 17.09
CA GLY A 200 26.98 -2.97 17.47
C GLY A 200 28.28 -2.19 17.23
N GLU A 201 28.40 -1.51 16.09
CA GLU A 201 29.54 -0.62 15.78
C GLU A 201 29.61 0.58 16.73
N LEU A 202 28.46 1.16 17.10
CA LEU A 202 28.37 2.26 18.05
C LEU A 202 28.76 1.82 19.47
N ALA A 203 28.32 0.63 19.90
CA ALA A 203 28.73 0.04 21.18
C ALA A 203 30.25 -0.22 21.21
N ALA A 204 30.80 -0.84 20.17
CA ALA A 204 32.24 -1.09 20.06
C ALA A 204 33.07 0.21 20.05
N ARG A 205 32.61 1.26 19.35
CA ARG A 205 33.24 2.59 19.39
C ARG A 205 33.13 3.25 20.76
N SER A 206 32.01 3.08 21.46
CA SER A 206 31.80 3.63 22.81
C SER A 206 32.72 2.96 23.83
N ASP A 207 32.93 1.64 23.74
CA ASP A 207 33.89 0.92 24.57
C ASP A 207 35.35 1.26 24.22
N ALA A 208 35.68 1.45 22.95
CA ALA A 208 36.99 1.94 22.53
C ALA A 208 37.28 3.35 23.07
N LEU A 209 36.29 4.26 23.02
CA LEU A 209 36.37 5.60 23.60
C LEU A 209 36.56 5.52 25.12
N ARG A 210 35.73 4.72 25.82
CA ARG A 210 35.82 4.49 27.27
C ARG A 210 37.20 3.98 27.69
N LYS A 211 37.76 3.02 26.93
CA LYS A 211 39.13 2.52 27.14
C LYS A 211 40.16 3.63 26.93
N ALA A 212 40.06 4.38 25.83
CA ALA A 212 40.96 5.49 25.55
C ALA A 212 40.90 6.58 26.66
N THR A 213 39.73 6.88 27.22
CA THR A 213 39.58 7.78 28.37
C THR A 213 40.31 7.26 29.61
N VAL A 214 40.22 5.96 29.90
CA VAL A 214 40.98 5.34 31.00
C VAL A 214 42.49 5.39 30.75
N ASP A 215 42.94 5.07 29.53
CA ASP A 215 44.36 5.10 29.17
C ASP A 215 44.93 6.54 29.18
N ILE A 216 44.17 7.54 28.72
CA ILE A 216 44.50 8.97 28.84
C ILE A 216 44.58 9.38 30.31
N THR A 217 43.63 8.96 31.14
CA THR A 217 43.63 9.28 32.58
C THR A 217 44.85 8.68 33.28
N ARG A 218 45.21 7.43 32.95
CA ARG A 218 46.39 6.72 33.45
C ARG A 218 47.70 7.35 32.97
N MET A 219 47.77 7.78 31.72
CA MET A 219 48.93 8.50 31.19
C MET A 219 49.08 9.88 31.83
N LYS A 220 47.97 10.59 32.05
CA LYS A 220 47.95 11.86 32.78
C LYS A 220 48.45 11.70 34.21
N THR A 221 47.90 10.77 35.00
CA THR A 221 48.34 10.58 36.39
C THR A 221 49.79 10.12 36.47
N LYS A 222 50.25 9.24 35.55
CA LYS A 222 51.67 8.86 35.44
C LYS A 222 52.57 10.07 35.14
N HIS A 223 52.16 10.98 34.26
CA HIS A 223 52.91 12.19 33.97
C HIS A 223 52.89 13.20 35.13
N GLU A 224 51.76 13.32 35.84
CA GLU A 224 51.64 14.13 37.05
C GLU A 224 52.50 13.59 38.20
N THR A 225 52.67 12.27 38.34
CA THR A 225 53.66 11.68 39.26
C THR A 225 55.09 11.91 38.78
N GLU A 226 55.41 11.66 37.50
CA GLU A 226 56.77 11.90 36.98
C GLU A 226 57.21 13.37 37.08
N LEU A 227 56.29 14.32 36.93
CA LEU A 227 56.55 15.74 37.14
C LEU A 227 56.70 16.08 38.62
N ARG A 228 55.91 15.47 39.51
CA ARG A 228 56.03 15.63 40.95
C ARG A 228 57.38 15.09 41.45
N ASP A 229 57.71 13.85 41.12
CA ASP A 229 58.97 13.20 41.50
C ASP A 229 60.19 14.02 41.03
N LYS A 230 60.13 14.58 39.81
CA LYS A 230 61.16 15.52 39.30
C LYS A 230 61.18 16.85 40.06
N THR A 231 60.02 17.38 40.42
CA THR A 231 59.92 18.65 41.19
C THR A 231 60.47 18.47 42.59
N ASP A 232 60.11 17.38 43.26
CA ASP A 232 60.60 17.04 44.61
C ASP A 232 62.11 16.73 44.59
N HIS A 233 62.61 16.03 43.56
CA HIS A 233 64.05 15.81 43.36
C HIS A 233 64.82 17.12 43.07
N LEU A 234 64.24 18.04 42.28
CA LEU A 234 64.84 19.36 42.03
C LEU A 234 64.80 20.26 43.27
N ASN A 235 63.74 20.20 44.06
CA ASN A 235 63.62 20.92 45.34
C ASN A 235 64.63 20.40 46.36
N GLU A 236 64.79 19.08 46.50
CA GLU A 236 65.81 18.46 47.36
C GLU A 236 67.23 18.82 46.88
N SER A 237 67.49 18.79 45.57
CA SER A 237 68.76 19.21 44.99
C SER A 237 69.05 20.71 45.24
N LEU A 238 68.04 21.57 45.10
CA LEU A 238 68.12 22.99 45.45
C LEU A 238 68.39 23.19 46.94
N TYR A 239 67.68 22.48 47.82
CA TYR A 239 67.88 22.54 49.28
C TYR A 239 69.30 22.09 49.68
N GLN A 240 69.84 21.04 49.04
CA GLN A 240 71.23 20.62 49.20
C GLN A 240 72.23 21.66 48.68
N MET A 241 71.95 22.32 47.55
CA MET A 241 72.79 23.41 47.04
C MET A 241 72.71 24.66 47.94
N GLU A 242 71.54 25.02 48.46
CA GLU A 242 71.35 26.15 49.37
C GLU A 242 72.05 25.90 50.71
N ASN A 243 72.00 24.67 51.24
CA ASN A 243 72.78 24.29 52.42
C ASN A 243 74.29 24.30 52.15
N LYS A 244 74.76 23.78 51.00
CA LYS A 244 76.18 23.89 50.59
C LYS A 244 76.61 25.36 50.42
N TRP A 245 75.74 26.22 49.91
CA TRP A 245 75.98 27.66 49.79
C TRP A 245 76.01 28.35 51.16
N LYS A 246 75.11 28.00 52.09
CA LYS A 246 75.13 28.49 53.47
C LYS A 246 76.40 28.08 54.21
N GLU A 247 76.87 26.83 54.06
CA GLU A 247 78.18 26.41 54.59
C GLU A 247 79.33 27.15 53.91
N ALA A 248 79.30 27.34 52.59
CA ALA A 248 80.30 28.14 51.89
C ALA A 248 80.33 29.59 52.43
N CYS A 249 79.17 30.23 52.62
CA CYS A 249 79.08 31.55 53.24
C CYS A 249 79.62 31.58 54.68
N LYS A 250 79.32 30.59 55.53
CA LYS A 250 79.95 30.48 56.86
C LYS A 250 81.47 30.35 56.77
N THR A 251 82.00 29.59 55.80
CA THR A 251 83.45 29.50 55.59
C THR A 251 84.04 30.80 55.07
N ILE A 252 83.31 31.57 54.25
CA ILE A 252 83.71 32.91 53.79
C ILE A 252 83.70 33.90 54.96
N GLU A 253 82.64 33.97 55.77
CA GLU A 253 82.58 34.80 56.98
C GLU A 253 83.73 34.47 57.95
N LYS A 254 84.05 33.18 58.11
CA LYS A 254 85.18 32.71 58.93
C LYS A 254 86.53 33.15 58.32
N LEU A 255 86.71 33.00 57.02
CA LEU A 255 87.93 33.44 56.31
C LEU A 255 88.07 34.97 56.27
N GLU A 256 86.98 35.73 56.15
CA GLU A 256 86.97 37.18 56.28
C GLU A 256 87.35 37.63 57.70
N LYS A 257 86.88 36.90 58.72
CA LYS A 257 87.26 37.16 60.11
C LYS A 257 88.72 36.80 60.36
N GLU A 258 89.20 35.66 59.86
CA GLU A 258 90.62 35.27 59.92
C GLU A 258 91.50 36.24 59.11
N TYR A 259 91.01 36.78 57.99
CA TYR A 259 91.68 37.84 57.21
C TYR A 259 91.74 39.15 58.00
N LYS A 260 90.64 39.59 58.63
CA LYS A 260 90.62 40.80 59.48
C LYS A 260 91.52 40.64 60.72
N ASP A 261 91.57 39.45 61.32
CA ASP A 261 92.49 39.14 62.43
C ASP A 261 93.96 39.11 61.96
N GLN A 262 94.25 38.69 60.71
CA GLN A 262 95.58 38.79 60.11
C GLN A 262 95.95 40.23 59.75
N GLU A 263 95.03 40.99 59.16
CA GLU A 263 95.19 42.41 58.84
C GLU A 263 95.46 43.23 60.11
N PHE A 264 94.73 42.97 61.19
CA PHE A 264 94.97 43.59 62.50
C PHE A 264 96.38 43.25 63.04
N LYS A 265 96.80 41.98 63.00
CA LYS A 265 98.16 41.56 63.39
C LYS A 265 99.25 42.16 62.51
N LEU A 266 98.98 42.39 61.23
CA LEU A 266 99.93 42.96 60.27
C LEU A 266 100.06 44.48 60.46
N ILE A 267 98.96 45.16 60.82
CA ILE A 267 98.96 46.55 61.30
C ILE A 267 99.73 46.67 62.63
N GLU A 268 99.47 45.79 63.60
CA GLU A 268 100.15 45.76 64.91
C GLU A 268 101.67 45.50 64.77
N ALA A 269 102.07 44.57 63.90
CA ALA A 269 103.48 44.36 63.55
C ALA A 269 104.10 45.59 62.86
N SER A 270 103.34 46.29 62.00
CA SER A 270 103.78 47.51 61.32
C SER A 270 103.98 48.68 62.30
N THR A 271 103.07 48.86 63.28
CA THR A 271 103.23 49.89 64.32
C THR A 271 104.42 49.60 65.24
N ASN A 272 104.59 48.35 65.67
CA ASN A 272 105.74 47.98 66.51
C ASN A 272 107.08 48.17 65.78
N SER A 273 107.16 47.79 64.50
CA SER A 273 108.34 48.04 63.66
C SER A 273 108.60 49.55 63.41
N SER A 274 107.54 50.36 63.30
CA SER A 274 107.62 51.81 63.14
C SER A 274 108.22 52.50 64.38
N ASP A 275 107.75 52.14 65.57
CA ASP A 275 108.24 52.73 66.83
C ASP A 275 109.63 52.21 67.23
N GLU A 276 109.96 50.95 66.92
CA GLU A 276 111.34 50.44 67.05
C GLU A 276 112.30 51.18 66.09
N ASN A 277 111.88 51.49 64.86
CA ASN A 277 112.64 52.34 63.94
C ASN A 277 112.83 53.78 64.47
N LYS A 278 111.82 54.39 65.11
CA LYS A 278 111.98 55.71 65.77
C LYS A 278 113.02 55.65 66.89
N LEU A 279 112.99 54.60 67.71
CA LEU A 279 113.94 54.43 68.81
C LEU A 279 115.38 54.20 68.31
N LEU A 280 115.55 53.43 67.23
CA LEU A 280 116.84 53.25 66.56
C LEU A 280 117.35 54.55 65.93
N LYS A 281 116.46 55.33 65.30
CA LYS A 281 116.78 56.66 64.74
C LYS A 281 117.30 57.61 65.83
N GLN A 282 116.58 57.73 66.94
CA GLN A 282 116.95 58.60 68.07
C GLN A 282 118.29 58.20 68.71
N LYS A 283 118.60 56.90 68.77
CA LYS A 283 119.92 56.40 69.21
C LYS A 283 121.03 56.74 68.23
N LEU A 284 120.78 56.65 66.91
CA LEU A 284 121.75 56.99 65.88
C LEU A 284 122.12 58.49 65.92
N ASP A 285 121.12 59.37 65.99
CA ASP A 285 121.32 60.82 66.04
C ASP A 285 122.11 61.25 67.29
N SER A 286 121.91 60.56 68.42
CA SER A 286 122.68 60.74 69.67
C SER A 286 124.15 60.33 69.54
N ILE A 287 124.43 59.25 68.79
CA ILE A 287 125.79 58.78 68.52
C ILE A 287 126.51 59.72 67.54
N GLU A 288 125.84 60.21 66.49
CA GLU A 288 126.40 61.22 65.60
C GLU A 288 126.77 62.51 66.36
N SER A 289 125.90 62.97 67.26
CA SER A 289 126.16 64.14 68.11
C SER A 289 127.44 63.96 68.94
N LYS A 290 127.58 62.82 69.64
CA LYS A 290 128.81 62.50 70.40
C LYS A 290 130.06 62.43 69.52
N ASN A 291 129.96 61.83 68.33
CA ASN A 291 131.11 61.77 67.41
C ASN A 291 131.55 63.16 66.93
N ARG A 292 130.63 64.10 66.68
CA ARG A 292 130.98 65.49 66.33
C ARG A 292 131.70 66.21 67.48
N ILE A 293 131.27 66.00 68.73
CA ILE A 293 131.92 66.58 69.91
C ILE A 293 133.36 66.05 70.04
N MET A 294 133.55 64.73 70.03
CA MET A 294 134.90 64.13 70.12
C MET A 294 135.81 64.53 68.95
N HIS A 295 135.27 64.79 67.76
CA HIS A 295 136.07 65.24 66.61
C HIS A 295 136.59 66.68 66.79
N ASN A 296 135.78 67.56 67.39
CA ASN A 296 136.19 68.93 67.74
C ASN A 296 137.21 68.96 68.90
N GLU A 297 137.05 68.07 69.88
CA GLU A 297 138.03 67.87 70.96
C GLU A 297 139.36 67.33 70.42
N LEU A 298 139.32 66.41 69.45
CA LEU A 298 140.51 65.85 68.81
C LEU A 298 141.31 66.93 68.05
N GLU A 299 140.65 67.80 67.28
CA GLU A 299 141.34 68.88 66.55
C GLU A 299 141.86 69.99 67.49
N THR A 300 141.19 70.29 68.61
CA THR A 300 141.75 71.23 69.61
C THR A 300 142.98 70.65 70.33
N VAL A 301 143.02 69.35 70.63
CA VAL A 301 144.24 68.67 71.10
C VAL A 301 145.35 68.67 70.06
N LYS A 302 145.01 68.53 68.77
CA LYS A 302 145.95 68.53 67.65
C LYS A 302 146.61 69.91 67.45
N LEU A 303 145.83 70.98 67.47
CA LEU A 303 146.30 72.37 67.44
C LEU A 303 147.16 72.71 68.66
N SER A 304 146.78 72.22 69.85
CA SER A 304 147.58 72.37 71.08
C SER A 304 148.96 71.71 70.95
N ARG A 305 149.01 70.46 70.43
CA ARG A 305 150.25 69.75 70.12
C ARG A 305 151.10 70.49 69.08
N GLU A 306 150.48 71.06 68.05
CA GLU A 306 151.17 71.81 66.99
C GLU A 306 151.82 73.10 67.52
N ASN A 307 151.13 73.83 68.41
CA ASN A 307 151.71 74.96 69.13
C ASN A 307 152.89 74.56 70.01
N LEU A 308 152.76 73.51 70.82
CA LEU A 308 153.85 73.00 71.67
C LEU A 308 155.05 72.50 70.85
N GLN A 309 154.82 71.96 69.65
CA GLN A 309 155.89 71.59 68.73
C GLN A 309 156.64 72.82 68.20
N ASN A 310 155.92 73.91 67.93
CA ASN A 310 156.52 75.18 67.50
C ASN A 310 157.31 75.87 68.63
N GLU A 311 156.81 75.85 69.87
CA GLU A 311 157.56 76.32 71.04
C GLU A 311 158.82 75.46 71.29
N TYR A 312 158.73 74.14 71.18
CA TYR A 312 159.88 73.24 71.27
C TYR A 312 160.93 73.55 70.20
N ASN A 313 160.51 73.78 68.96
CA ASN A 313 161.41 74.17 67.87
C ASN A 313 162.08 75.53 68.16
N HIS A 314 161.33 76.52 68.67
CA HIS A 314 161.86 77.84 69.02
C HIS A 314 162.90 77.79 70.15
N VAL A 315 162.64 77.01 71.20
CA VAL A 315 163.60 76.78 72.30
C VAL A 315 164.84 76.03 71.80
N LYS A 316 164.68 75.12 70.84
CA LYS A 316 165.79 74.40 70.21
C LYS A 316 166.67 75.33 69.35
N ASP A 317 166.08 76.24 68.58
CA ASP A 317 166.81 77.27 67.82
C ASP A 317 167.61 78.21 68.75
N GLU A 318 167.08 78.58 69.91
CA GLU A 318 167.83 79.33 70.94
C GLU A 318 168.96 78.49 71.55
N LEU A 319 168.78 77.17 71.68
CA LEU A 319 169.81 76.27 72.22
C LEU A 319 170.97 76.05 71.22
N ASP A 320 170.70 75.89 69.92
CA ASP A 320 171.76 75.75 68.92
C ASP A 320 172.50 77.10 68.66
N LYS A 321 171.87 78.25 69.00
CA LYS A 321 172.57 79.55 69.08
C LYS A 321 173.57 79.67 70.23
N LEU A 322 173.34 79.03 71.39
CA LEU A 322 174.39 78.90 72.42
C LEU A 322 175.59 78.16 71.84
N ARG A 323 175.32 77.08 71.09
CA ARG A 323 176.31 76.10 70.65
C ARG A 323 177.34 76.69 69.69
N LEU A 324 176.88 77.24 68.55
CA LEU A 324 177.78 77.83 67.53
C LEU A 324 178.70 78.93 68.09
N LYS A 325 178.24 79.70 69.08
CA LYS A 325 179.03 80.79 69.68
C LYS A 325 180.10 80.30 70.67
N ILE A 326 179.93 79.11 71.24
CA ILE A 326 180.91 78.45 72.13
C ILE A 326 181.89 77.59 71.31
N GLU A 327 181.40 76.84 70.33
CA GLU A 327 182.22 76.20 69.29
C GLU A 327 183.18 77.24 68.66
N SER A 328 182.66 78.45 68.43
CA SER A 328 183.31 79.76 68.29
C SER A 328 184.76 79.88 68.82
N THR A 329 185.04 79.35 70.03
CA THR A 329 186.28 79.64 70.78
C THR A 329 186.98 78.43 71.43
N THR A 330 186.81 77.17 70.95
CA THR A 330 187.39 75.96 71.63
C THR A 330 188.68 75.29 71.06
N VAL A 331 188.77 74.83 69.80
CA VAL A 331 189.74 73.78 69.36
C VAL A 331 191.22 74.14 69.05
N LYS A 332 191.55 75.29 68.42
CA LYS A 332 192.77 75.55 67.61
C LYS A 332 194.14 75.44 68.30
N VAL A 333 194.19 75.27 69.63
CA VAL A 333 195.34 74.67 70.35
C VAL A 333 195.88 73.42 69.64
N SER A 334 194.98 72.65 69.03
CA SER A 334 195.13 71.21 68.80
C SER A 334 195.80 70.83 67.47
N ALA A 335 196.95 71.45 67.14
CA ALA A 335 197.76 71.07 65.98
C ALA A 335 199.30 71.24 66.12
N GLY A 336 199.80 71.87 67.19
CA GLY A 336 201.13 72.52 67.17
C GLY A 336 202.19 72.10 68.21
N ILE A 337 201.89 71.24 69.19
CA ILE A 337 202.87 70.67 70.11
C ILE A 337 202.57 69.16 70.18
N GLN A 338 203.38 68.23 69.67
CA GLN A 338 204.83 68.23 69.42
C GLN A 338 205.12 67.91 67.93
N ALA A 339 206.26 68.29 67.33
CA ALA A 339 207.51 68.74 67.96
C ALA A 339 208.10 70.01 67.33
N VAL A 340 208.04 71.12 68.06
CA VAL A 340 209.20 71.93 68.46
C VAL A 340 208.76 72.88 69.58
N GLN A 341 209.47 72.83 70.72
CA GLN A 341 209.53 73.85 71.79
C GLN A 341 208.23 74.33 72.51
N LYS A 342 208.29 74.22 73.85
CA LYS A 342 207.90 75.23 74.88
C LYS A 342 206.42 75.70 75.03
N SER A 343 205.95 75.60 76.28
CA SER A 343 205.08 76.54 77.03
C SER A 343 203.72 77.04 76.48
N GLU A 344 202.65 76.71 77.24
CA GLU A 344 201.52 77.59 77.66
C GLU A 344 200.41 78.06 76.64
N ASN A 345 199.12 77.75 76.97
CA ASN A 345 197.85 78.49 76.71
C ASN A 345 196.93 78.34 75.41
N ALA A 346 195.65 77.91 75.61
CA ALA A 346 194.28 78.31 75.09
C ALA A 346 193.71 78.31 73.60
N SER A 347 192.45 77.80 73.43
CA SER A 347 191.28 78.12 72.48
C SER A 347 191.15 77.87 70.91
N THR A 348 189.87 77.91 70.40
CA THR A 348 189.22 78.23 69.03
C THR A 348 188.58 77.20 68.00
N ASN A 349 187.26 77.27 67.62
CA ASN A 349 186.50 76.72 66.40
C ASN A 349 185.94 75.26 66.20
N THR A 350 184.61 75.11 65.90
CA THR A 350 183.94 74.38 64.73
C THR A 350 183.11 73.05 65.01
N GLU A 351 182.16 72.38 64.24
CA GLU A 351 181.18 72.63 63.10
C GLU A 351 180.23 71.41 62.69
N ASN A 352 179.08 71.62 61.96
CA ASN A 352 178.32 70.72 60.98
C ASN A 352 177.49 69.42 61.44
N ILE A 353 176.49 68.74 60.76
CA ILE A 353 175.53 68.89 59.57
C ILE A 353 174.36 67.80 59.46
N GLU A 354 173.14 68.13 58.94
CA GLU A 354 172.01 67.42 58.15
C GLU A 354 171.48 65.92 58.37
N LYS A 355 170.35 65.30 57.86
CA LYS A 355 169.03 65.59 57.11
C LYS A 355 167.98 64.39 57.03
N ASN A 356 166.69 64.66 56.64
CA ASN A 356 165.63 63.90 55.82
C ASN A 356 165.06 62.46 56.20
N GLU A 357 163.93 61.82 55.72
CA GLU A 357 162.67 62.09 54.91
C GLU A 357 161.58 60.92 54.88
N MET A 358 160.34 61.14 54.33
CA MET A 358 159.27 60.18 53.78
C MET A 358 158.48 59.19 54.74
N GLU A 359 157.31 58.51 54.52
CA GLU A 359 156.11 58.36 53.58
C GLU A 359 154.88 57.71 54.38
N TYR A 360 153.66 57.18 53.99
CA TYR A 360 152.80 56.92 52.78
C TYR A 360 151.23 56.79 53.09
N LEU A 361 150.40 55.92 52.45
CA LEU A 361 148.88 55.98 52.38
C LEU A 361 148.03 54.63 52.62
N PRO A 362 146.75 54.36 52.14
CA PRO A 362 145.52 54.46 53.01
C PRO A 362 144.28 53.49 52.78
N LYS A 363 143.18 53.66 53.59
CA LYS A 363 141.70 53.52 53.26
C LYS A 363 141.10 52.12 52.85
N LEU A 364 139.77 51.93 52.61
CA LEU A 364 138.51 52.16 53.40
C LEU A 364 137.27 51.52 52.65
N GLN A 365 136.20 51.15 53.38
CA GLN A 365 134.76 51.09 52.95
C GLN A 365 134.18 50.00 51.98
N LEU A 366 133.18 49.25 52.48
CA LEU A 366 131.74 49.13 52.07
C LEU A 366 131.22 49.99 50.87
N PRO A 367 129.99 49.76 50.27
CA PRO A 367 129.04 48.62 50.30
C PRO A 367 128.24 48.32 48.97
N ARG A 368 127.20 47.46 49.07
CA ARG A 368 125.82 47.59 48.49
C ARG A 368 125.45 47.14 47.03
N SER A 369 124.66 46.06 46.98
CA SER A 369 123.31 45.91 46.36
C SER A 369 123.01 46.18 44.86
N LYS A 370 122.39 45.17 44.20
CA LYS A 370 121.08 45.17 43.46
C LYS A 370 120.71 43.70 43.11
N GLN A 371 119.48 43.17 43.00
CA GLN A 371 118.08 43.62 42.76
C GLN A 371 117.58 43.34 41.32
N TYR A 372 116.29 42.96 41.17
CA TYR A 372 115.50 42.72 39.91
C TYR A 372 115.75 41.38 39.16
N SER A 373 114.81 40.78 38.40
CA SER A 373 113.36 41.07 38.14
C SER A 373 112.54 39.82 37.74
N GLU A 374 111.19 39.94 37.74
CA GLU A 374 110.15 39.51 36.74
C GLU A 374 110.38 38.32 35.73
N ARG A 375 109.38 37.66 35.10
CA ARG A 375 108.05 38.14 34.61
C ARG A 375 107.05 37.03 34.14
N ASN A 376 105.76 37.36 34.26
CA ASN A 376 104.51 36.93 33.58
C ASN A 376 104.51 36.00 32.34
N LYS A 377 103.42 35.20 32.19
CA LYS A 377 102.38 35.21 31.08
C LYS A 377 101.53 33.90 31.07
N MET A 378 100.33 33.76 30.48
CA MET A 378 99.15 34.61 30.12
C MET A 378 98.14 33.73 29.30
N ARG A 379 96.87 34.18 29.12
CA ARG A 379 95.80 33.67 28.19
C ARG A 379 94.96 32.46 28.65
N ASN A 380 93.71 32.17 28.21
CA ASN A 380 92.59 32.84 27.46
C ASN A 380 91.38 31.83 27.50
N ALA A 381 90.11 32.08 27.14
CA ALA A 381 89.29 33.26 26.83
C ALA A 381 87.76 32.89 26.90
N SER A 382 86.91 33.90 26.67
CA SER A 382 85.43 33.89 26.54
C SER A 382 84.99 33.76 25.04
N PRO A 383 83.71 33.92 24.58
CA PRO A 383 82.38 33.57 25.15
C PRO A 383 81.27 33.16 24.11
N TYR A 384 80.02 33.00 24.59
CA TYR A 384 78.71 33.47 24.02
C TYR A 384 78.02 32.86 22.76
N GLU A 385 76.68 32.76 22.90
CA GLU A 385 75.56 33.02 21.95
C GLU A 385 75.32 32.19 20.65
N SER A 386 74.06 31.82 20.43
CA SER A 386 73.21 32.49 19.41
C SER A 386 71.75 31.97 19.38
N VAL A 387 70.84 32.81 18.84
CA VAL A 387 69.40 32.54 18.65
C VAL A 387 69.08 32.56 17.15
N LYS A 388 68.11 31.75 16.67
CA LYS A 388 67.30 32.13 15.49
C LYS A 388 65.98 31.36 15.31
N LEU A 389 65.00 32.08 14.77
CA LEU A 389 63.78 31.55 14.12
C LEU A 389 63.93 31.64 12.60
N THR A 390 63.28 30.72 11.87
CA THR A 390 62.57 30.91 10.58
C THR A 390 61.72 29.66 10.36
N ASN A 391 60.38 29.73 10.29
CA ASN A 391 59.52 30.25 9.23
C ASN A 391 59.33 29.32 8.02
N HIS A 392 58.10 28.80 7.94
CA HIS A 392 57.22 28.69 6.77
C HIS A 392 57.41 27.62 5.68
N ASP A 393 56.23 27.30 5.12
CA ASP A 393 55.91 26.66 3.85
C ASP A 393 56.18 25.15 3.70
N LEU A 394 55.37 24.35 3.01
CA LEU A 394 53.95 24.31 2.61
C LEU A 394 53.93 23.16 1.57
N ASN A 395 53.09 22.13 1.76
CA ASN A 395 52.62 21.16 0.76
C ASN A 395 51.72 20.15 1.49
N SER A 396 50.41 20.42 1.64
CA SER A 396 49.36 20.13 0.64
C SER A 396 48.95 18.65 0.62
N SER A 397 48.10 18.27 1.57
CA SER A 397 47.32 17.03 1.49
C SER A 397 46.00 17.28 0.77
N ASP A 398 45.95 17.06 -0.55
CA ASP A 398 44.69 17.11 -1.30
C ASP A 398 43.80 15.93 -0.91
N ASN A 399 42.82 16.21 -0.04
CA ASN A 399 41.58 15.43 0.15
C ASN A 399 40.61 16.24 1.04
N SER A 400 40.13 17.36 0.50
CA SER A 400 39.03 18.15 1.09
C SER A 400 37.84 18.18 0.11
N PRO A 401 36.57 18.08 0.56
CA PRO A 401 35.42 17.92 -0.35
C PRO A 401 35.15 19.11 -1.28
N ASP A 402 35.59 20.31 -0.89
CA ASP A 402 35.17 21.58 -1.49
C ASP A 402 35.98 22.04 -2.72
N SER A 403 36.80 21.18 -3.32
CA SER A 403 37.48 21.50 -4.58
C SER A 403 36.49 21.77 -5.71
N ILE A 404 36.79 22.76 -6.55
CA ILE A 404 35.98 23.11 -7.73
C ILE A 404 35.87 21.90 -8.68
N GLU A 405 36.92 21.09 -8.80
CA GLU A 405 36.95 19.86 -9.61
C GLU A 405 35.86 18.86 -9.19
N SER A 406 35.73 18.63 -7.88
CA SER A 406 34.71 17.74 -7.28
C SER A 406 33.29 18.23 -7.58
N ARG A 407 33.07 19.55 -7.49
CA ARG A 407 31.78 20.19 -7.81
C ARG A 407 31.45 20.15 -9.30
N VAL A 408 32.46 20.26 -10.17
CA VAL A 408 32.30 20.11 -11.62
C VAL A 408 31.91 18.68 -11.99
N GLU A 409 32.54 17.67 -11.40
CA GLU A 409 32.22 16.27 -11.73
C GLU A 409 30.85 15.85 -11.20
N ALA A 410 30.47 16.29 -10.00
CA ALA A 410 29.10 16.13 -9.48
C ALA A 410 28.05 16.80 -10.41
N LEU A 411 28.36 17.98 -10.96
CA LEU A 411 27.48 18.66 -11.94
C LEU A 411 27.41 17.92 -13.28
N LYS A 412 28.51 17.34 -13.79
CA LYS A 412 28.48 16.48 -14.99
C LYS A 412 27.61 15.25 -14.75
N GLN A 413 27.76 14.58 -13.60
CA GLN A 413 26.99 13.39 -13.25
C GLN A 413 25.49 13.72 -13.12
N ALA A 414 25.12 14.83 -12.48
CA ALA A 414 23.74 15.31 -12.42
C ALA A 414 23.18 15.65 -13.82
N ASN A 415 23.97 16.28 -14.70
CA ASN A 415 23.55 16.57 -16.07
C ASN A 415 23.33 15.29 -16.91
N HIS A 416 24.11 14.23 -16.65
CA HIS A 416 23.92 12.93 -17.28
C HIS A 416 22.61 12.25 -16.82
N TYR A 417 22.30 12.27 -15.53
CA TYR A 417 21.02 11.77 -15.02
C TYR A 417 19.81 12.52 -15.62
N LEU A 418 19.84 13.86 -15.65
CA LEU A 418 18.78 14.66 -16.25
C LEU A 418 18.57 14.35 -17.75
N ARG A 419 19.64 14.06 -18.50
CA ARG A 419 19.53 13.64 -19.91
C ARG A 419 18.85 12.28 -20.06
N MET A 420 19.20 11.31 -19.22
CA MET A 420 18.53 10.00 -19.19
C MET A 420 17.05 10.12 -18.84
N GLU A 421 16.71 10.96 -17.86
CA GLU A 421 15.34 11.17 -17.40
C GLU A 421 14.47 11.85 -18.46
N VAL A 422 14.99 12.87 -19.15
CA VAL A 422 14.34 13.49 -20.32
C VAL A 422 14.17 12.50 -21.47
N GLU A 423 15.19 11.68 -21.79
CA GLU A 423 15.07 10.67 -22.84
C GLU A 423 13.99 9.62 -22.50
N ASN A 424 13.90 9.22 -21.23
CA ASN A 424 12.87 8.30 -20.76
C ASN A 424 11.47 8.93 -20.81
N ALA A 425 11.33 10.21 -20.43
CA ALA A 425 10.08 10.95 -20.57
C ALA A 425 9.63 11.06 -22.05
N CYS A 426 10.55 11.33 -22.98
CA CYS A 426 10.26 11.33 -24.42
C CYS A 426 9.80 9.94 -24.92
N LYS A 427 10.39 8.84 -24.43
CA LYS A 427 9.94 7.47 -24.76
C LYS A 427 8.52 7.20 -24.24
N MET A 428 8.20 7.63 -23.02
CA MET A 428 6.86 7.50 -22.41
C MET A 428 5.80 8.34 -23.13
N ILE A 429 6.16 9.55 -23.60
CA ILE A 429 5.26 10.39 -24.41
C ILE A 429 5.01 9.74 -25.77
N ASN A 430 6.05 9.27 -26.46
CA ASN A 430 5.90 8.65 -27.78
C ASN A 430 5.09 7.33 -27.74
N SER A 431 5.25 6.50 -26.70
CA SER A 431 4.41 5.30 -26.53
C SER A 431 2.95 5.63 -26.22
N SER A 432 2.70 6.70 -25.47
CA SER A 432 1.35 7.22 -25.20
C SER A 432 0.66 7.75 -26.47
N VAL A 433 1.39 8.48 -27.32
CA VAL A 433 0.88 8.95 -28.62
C VAL A 433 0.58 7.80 -29.57
N LEU A 434 1.46 6.78 -29.66
CA LEU A 434 1.23 5.58 -30.46
C LEU A 434 -0.04 4.81 -30.02
N ASN A 435 -0.33 4.76 -28.72
CA ASN A 435 -1.58 4.15 -28.23
C ASN A 435 -2.83 4.99 -28.53
N LYS A 436 -2.73 6.33 -28.60
CA LYS A 436 -3.87 7.17 -29.01
C LYS A 436 -4.28 6.93 -30.46
N ASN A 437 -3.33 6.98 -31.39
CA ASN A 437 -3.60 6.75 -32.81
C ASN A 437 -4.27 5.39 -33.04
N LYS A 438 -3.87 4.37 -32.25
CA LYS A 438 -4.44 3.02 -32.33
C LYS A 438 -5.91 2.96 -31.90
N MET A 439 -6.32 3.71 -30.87
CA MET A 439 -7.73 3.82 -30.49
C MET A 439 -8.55 4.63 -31.51
N GLU A 440 -7.96 5.62 -32.19
CA GLU A 440 -8.65 6.37 -33.24
C GLU A 440 -8.92 5.50 -34.49
N GLU A 441 -7.96 4.65 -34.92
CA GLU A 441 -8.21 3.65 -35.96
C GLU A 441 -9.28 2.62 -35.52
N GLU A 442 -9.24 2.16 -34.28
CA GLU A 442 -10.20 1.18 -33.76
C GLU A 442 -11.63 1.76 -33.70
N PHE A 443 -11.81 3.02 -33.27
CA PHE A 443 -13.08 3.74 -33.34
C PHE A 443 -13.59 3.94 -34.79
N LEU A 444 -12.70 4.20 -35.75
CA LEU A 444 -13.06 4.33 -37.16
C LEU A 444 -13.42 2.98 -37.82
N SER A 445 -13.01 1.85 -37.22
CA SER A 445 -13.30 0.49 -37.70
C SER A 445 -14.67 -0.06 -37.29
N MET A 446 -15.36 0.57 -36.32
CA MET A 446 -16.63 0.06 -35.79
C MET A 446 -17.76 0.06 -36.85
N PRO A 447 -18.58 -1.01 -36.93
CA PRO A 447 -19.72 -1.04 -37.85
C PRO A 447 -20.71 0.09 -37.58
N LYS A 448 -21.10 0.83 -38.61
CA LYS A 448 -22.10 1.90 -38.52
C LYS A 448 -23.49 1.33 -38.20
N VAL A 449 -23.85 1.35 -36.91
CA VAL A 449 -25.19 1.01 -36.44
C VAL A 449 -26.20 1.96 -37.09
N LYS A 450 -27.14 1.40 -37.87
CA LYS A 450 -28.29 2.15 -38.39
C LYS A 450 -29.26 2.37 -37.24
N TYR A 451 -29.24 3.57 -36.67
CA TYR A 451 -30.35 4.03 -35.84
C TYR A 451 -31.63 4.11 -36.69
N PRO A 452 -32.79 3.65 -36.18
CA PRO A 452 -34.07 3.90 -36.83
C PRO A 452 -34.37 5.40 -36.82
N ASN A 453 -35.14 5.86 -37.81
CA ASN A 453 -35.42 7.29 -38.02
C ASN A 453 -36.01 7.94 -36.76
N LEU A 454 -35.32 8.91 -36.16
CA LEU A 454 -35.97 9.86 -35.25
C LEU A 454 -36.96 10.69 -36.07
N THR A 455 -38.23 10.66 -35.68
CA THR A 455 -39.23 11.60 -36.18
C THR A 455 -38.85 13.02 -35.79
N GLN A 456 -38.91 13.90 -36.79
CA GLN A 456 -38.71 15.34 -36.70
C GLN A 456 -39.46 15.96 -35.51
N PHE A 457 -38.73 16.63 -34.61
CA PHE A 457 -39.34 17.48 -33.58
C PHE A 457 -39.98 18.69 -34.26
N ASP A 458 -41.29 18.86 -34.07
CA ASP A 458 -42.01 20.05 -34.52
C ASP A 458 -42.42 20.91 -33.32
N LEU A 459 -42.06 22.20 -33.34
CA LEU A 459 -42.17 23.12 -32.20
C LEU A 459 -43.52 23.87 -32.25
N GLY A 460 -44.60 23.12 -32.03
CA GLY A 460 -46.00 23.56 -32.21
C GLY A 460 -46.73 24.00 -30.93
N ASN A 461 -46.62 25.29 -30.59
CA ASN A 461 -47.49 26.11 -29.72
C ASN A 461 -48.64 25.49 -28.87
N HIS A 462 -48.55 25.72 -27.56
CA HIS A 462 -49.63 26.03 -26.60
C HIS A 462 -51.09 25.62 -26.86
N LYS A 463 -51.69 24.93 -25.88
CA LYS A 463 -52.85 25.45 -25.12
C LYS A 463 -53.10 24.74 -23.79
N HIS A 464 -53.54 25.50 -22.79
CA HIS A 464 -54.03 24.93 -21.52
C HIS A 464 -55.36 24.19 -21.72
N LYS A 465 -55.58 23.14 -20.92
CA LYS A 465 -56.90 22.83 -20.37
C LYS A 465 -56.75 22.31 -18.93
N VAL A 466 -57.40 23.00 -18.00
CA VAL A 466 -57.63 22.51 -16.63
C VAL A 466 -58.96 21.77 -16.63
N GLY A 467 -59.07 20.67 -15.88
CA GLY A 467 -60.30 19.88 -15.81
C GLY A 467 -60.26 18.80 -14.73
N PHE A 468 -60.86 19.12 -13.59
CA PHE A 468 -61.50 18.26 -12.58
C PHE A 468 -61.18 16.76 -12.57
N PHE A 469 -60.66 16.30 -11.43
CA PHE A 469 -61.02 15.01 -10.85
C PHE A 469 -61.97 15.27 -9.68
N ASP A 470 -63.14 14.64 -9.68
CA ASP A 470 -64.03 14.61 -8.53
C ASP A 470 -63.64 13.45 -7.60
N GLU A 471 -63.78 13.65 -6.30
CA GLU A 471 -63.78 12.60 -5.27
C GLU A 471 -65.22 12.06 -5.10
N SER A 472 -65.39 10.75 -4.85
CA SER A 472 -66.48 10.25 -3.99
C SER A 472 -66.37 8.74 -3.67
N ASP A 473 -66.44 8.44 -2.38
CA ASP A 473 -67.29 7.41 -1.74
C ASP A 473 -67.13 5.91 -2.07
N HIS A 474 -66.29 5.29 -1.23
CA HIS A 474 -66.61 4.21 -0.26
C HIS A 474 -67.86 3.30 -0.37
N CYS A 475 -67.70 2.13 0.28
CA CYS A 475 -68.71 1.20 0.82
C CYS A 475 -69.44 0.23 -0.14
N MET A 476 -69.15 -1.06 0.04
CA MET A 476 -70.15 -2.12 0.22
C MET A 476 -69.67 -3.08 1.33
N GLU A 477 -70.61 -3.75 2.00
CA GLU A 477 -70.38 -4.44 3.28
C GLU A 477 -70.09 -5.96 3.16
N TYR A 478 -69.75 -6.55 4.31
CA TYR A 478 -69.56 -7.98 4.56
C TYR A 478 -70.80 -8.84 4.22
N ARG A 479 -70.56 -10.13 3.93
CA ARG A 479 -71.25 -11.20 4.66
C ARG A 479 -70.43 -12.49 4.73
N ASP A 480 -70.64 -13.22 5.83
CA ASP A 480 -69.97 -14.48 6.18
C ASP A 480 -70.55 -15.71 5.46
N GLU A 481 -69.88 -16.84 5.76
CA GLU A 481 -70.27 -18.26 5.70
C GLU A 481 -69.40 -19.09 4.73
N SER A 482 -68.90 -20.30 5.06
CA SER A 482 -68.77 -21.03 6.33
C SER A 482 -67.91 -22.30 6.04
N LEU A 483 -67.17 -22.81 7.03
CA LEU A 483 -66.65 -24.20 7.23
C LEU A 483 -66.70 -25.18 6.01
N VAL A 484 -65.63 -25.88 5.62
CA VAL A 484 -64.89 -26.92 6.38
C VAL A 484 -63.48 -27.15 5.77
N GLU A 485 -62.51 -27.60 6.57
CA GLU A 485 -61.14 -27.93 6.12
C GLU A 485 -60.93 -29.39 5.65
N GLN A 486 -59.73 -29.66 5.10
CA GLN A 486 -59.10 -30.97 4.90
C GLN A 486 -59.72 -31.93 3.85
N GLU A 487 -58.97 -32.15 2.76
CA GLU A 487 -58.33 -33.47 2.60
C GLU A 487 -57.01 -33.41 1.83
N SER A 488 -56.15 -34.41 2.06
CA SER A 488 -54.71 -34.37 1.81
C SER A 488 -54.31 -34.58 0.34
N LYS A 489 -53.44 -33.73 -0.20
CA LYS A 489 -52.65 -34.04 -1.41
C LYS A 489 -51.39 -34.83 -1.05
N THR A 490 -51.43 -36.15 -1.20
CA THR A 490 -50.23 -37.00 -1.14
C THR A 490 -49.37 -36.85 -2.40
N VAL A 491 -48.05 -36.90 -2.21
CA VAL A 491 -47.06 -36.81 -3.29
C VAL A 491 -46.89 -38.17 -3.94
N TRP A 492 -46.96 -38.23 -5.27
CA TRP A 492 -46.58 -39.42 -6.03
C TRP A 492 -45.05 -39.56 -6.04
N LEU A 493 -44.55 -40.68 -5.51
CA LEU A 493 -43.17 -41.11 -5.69
C LEU A 493 -43.12 -42.23 -6.72
N GLU A 494 -42.40 -41.96 -7.80
CA GLU A 494 -42.22 -42.85 -8.95
C GLU A 494 -41.30 -44.03 -8.59
N ARG A 495 -41.78 -45.26 -8.81
CA ARG A 495 -40.97 -46.47 -8.89
C ARG A 495 -41.59 -47.49 -9.85
N ASP A 496 -40.80 -47.94 -10.80
CA ASP A 496 -41.00 -49.24 -11.44
C ASP A 496 -40.90 -50.36 -10.40
N GLU A 497 -41.80 -51.36 -10.49
CA GLU A 497 -41.38 -52.75 -10.75
C GLU A 497 -42.58 -53.64 -11.10
N SER A 498 -42.33 -54.72 -11.84
CA SER A 498 -43.36 -55.57 -12.43
C SER A 498 -43.73 -56.75 -11.53
N VAL A 499 -44.99 -56.82 -11.08
CA VAL A 499 -45.56 -58.05 -10.49
C VAL A 499 -46.96 -58.30 -11.04
N ARG A 500 -47.18 -59.49 -11.62
CA ARG A 500 -48.52 -59.99 -11.96
C ARG A 500 -49.20 -60.56 -10.72
N PHE A 501 -50.49 -60.28 -10.54
CA PHE A 501 -51.37 -61.10 -9.71
C PHE A 501 -52.63 -61.49 -10.48
N GLU A 502 -52.91 -62.80 -10.51
CA GLU A 502 -54.17 -63.33 -11.03
C GLU A 502 -55.26 -63.18 -9.96
N LEU A 503 -56.32 -62.41 -10.24
CA LEU A 503 -57.52 -62.46 -9.40
C LEU A 503 -58.30 -63.74 -9.71
N LYS A 504 -58.23 -64.72 -8.82
CA LYS A 504 -59.34 -65.67 -8.64
C LYS A 504 -60.43 -64.98 -7.85
N MET A 505 -61.56 -64.69 -8.49
CA MET A 505 -62.79 -64.49 -7.73
C MET A 505 -63.19 -65.83 -7.08
N VAL A 506 -63.64 -65.75 -5.84
CA VAL A 506 -64.36 -66.82 -5.15
C VAL A 506 -65.53 -66.15 -4.47
N ASP A 507 -66.73 -66.34 -5.02
CA ASP A 507 -67.98 -65.93 -4.37
C ASP A 507 -68.17 -66.71 -3.07
N LEU A 508 -68.72 -66.08 -2.03
CA LEU A 508 -69.57 -66.75 -1.02
C LEU A 508 -70.23 -65.72 -0.08
N LEU A 509 -71.58 -65.79 -0.05
CA LEU A 509 -72.52 -65.14 0.89
C LEU A 509 -72.66 -63.61 0.79
#